data_AF-A0A938M355-F1
#
_entry.id   AF-A0A938M355-F1
#
_cell.length_a   1.000
_cell.length_b   1.000
_cell.length_c   1.000
_cell.angle_alpha   90.00
_cell.angle_beta   90.00
_cell.angle_gamma   90.00
#
_symmetry.space_group_name_H-M   'P 1'
#
loop_
_entity.id
_entity.type
_entity.pdbx_description
1 polymer ?
#
loop_
_entity_poly.entity_id
_entity_poly.type
_entity_poly.pdbx_seq_one_letter_code
_entity_poly.pdbx_strand_id
1 'polypeptide(L)'
;MTINHRPSRIRGLVGWAAPSLLVCLLASAAAQGRLDRINGYLVLHVAGTPTEMGEQHGRLLRPQVQRMVQDLIVRGEGWTEDAYKALIQGTRVMEKHLPSDFREELQALAKAADVKYDDLVAAQLFGDVRRALPAPAPA
;
A
#
# COMPACT_ATOMS: atom_id res chain seq x y z
N MET A 1 66.90 43.73 -43.88
CA MET A 1 66.13 43.55 -45.13
C MET A 1 66.18 42.07 -45.50
N THR A 2 65.18 41.27 -45.07
CA THR A 2 64.66 40.05 -45.75
C THR A 2 63.52 39.48 -44.89
N ILE A 3 62.36 39.39 -45.53
CA ILE A 3 61.13 38.70 -45.11
C ILE A 3 61.31 37.21 -45.43
N ASN A 4 60.87 36.26 -44.58
CA ASN A 4 59.85 35.28 -44.99
C ASN A 4 59.34 34.34 -43.88
N HIS A 5 58.04 34.05 -44.03
CA HIS A 5 57.14 33.21 -43.25
C HIS A 5 57.32 31.70 -43.43
N ARG A 6 56.87 30.92 -42.41
CA ARG A 6 55.85 29.82 -42.42
C ARG A 6 56.13 28.76 -41.31
N PRO A 7 55.21 27.83 -40.95
CA PRO A 7 53.83 28.03 -40.48
C PRO A 7 53.41 27.06 -39.31
N SER A 8 52.20 27.27 -38.77
CA SER A 8 51.22 26.28 -38.26
C SER A 8 51.51 25.34 -37.06
N ARG A 9 50.65 25.42 -36.03
CA ARG A 9 49.68 24.39 -35.54
C ARG A 9 49.21 24.79 -34.13
N ILE A 10 47.98 25.27 -33.96
CA ILE A 10 46.75 24.50 -33.69
C ILE A 10 46.90 23.56 -32.48
N ARG A 11 46.42 23.94 -31.30
CA ARG A 11 45.13 23.50 -30.72
C ARG A 11 44.97 24.00 -29.28
N GLY A 12 43.84 24.66 -29.02
CA GLY A 12 43.47 25.14 -27.69
C GLY A 12 43.13 23.98 -26.75
N LEU A 13 43.61 24.09 -25.52
CA LEU A 13 43.11 23.33 -24.38
C LEU A 13 41.79 23.96 -23.93
N VAL A 14 40.71 23.51 -24.58
CA VAL A 14 39.34 23.71 -24.10
C VAL A 14 39.13 22.83 -22.88
N GLY A 15 38.59 23.45 -21.83
CA GLY A 15 38.47 22.92 -20.49
C GLY A 15 37.76 21.57 -20.38
N TRP A 16 38.22 20.79 -19.41
CA TRP A 16 37.44 19.68 -18.87
C TRP A 16 36.73 20.18 -17.62
N ALA A 17 35.53 20.74 -17.84
CA ALA A 17 34.52 20.70 -16.79
C ALA A 17 34.09 19.24 -16.68
N ALA A 18 34.25 18.64 -15.51
CA ALA A 18 33.61 17.38 -15.17
C ALA A 18 32.25 17.71 -14.54
N PRO A 19 31.13 17.64 -15.28
CA PRO A 19 29.83 17.49 -14.63
C PRO A 19 29.58 16.00 -14.37
N SER A 20 28.56 15.74 -13.56
CA SER A 20 27.91 14.42 -13.42
C SER A 20 28.40 13.55 -12.25
N LEU A 21 28.40 14.13 -11.05
CA LEU A 21 27.94 13.44 -9.85
C LEU A 21 26.57 13.99 -9.40
N LEU A 22 25.68 14.27 -10.35
CA LEU A 22 24.25 14.24 -10.07
C LEU A 22 23.80 12.78 -10.24
N VAL A 23 24.30 11.93 -9.33
CA VAL A 23 23.70 10.62 -9.07
C VAL A 23 22.21 10.88 -8.89
N CYS A 24 21.38 10.10 -9.59
CA CYS A 24 19.93 10.10 -9.54
C CYS A 24 19.39 9.98 -8.11
N LEU A 25 19.47 11.06 -7.34
CA LEU A 25 18.75 11.28 -6.10
C LEU A 25 17.44 12.01 -6.46
N LEU A 26 16.80 11.60 -7.55
CA LEU A 26 15.44 11.99 -7.86
C LEU A 26 14.53 11.13 -7.00
N ALA A 27 14.39 11.62 -5.77
CA ALA A 27 13.25 11.45 -4.88
C ALA A 27 12.50 10.12 -5.02
N SER A 28 12.67 9.26 -4.01
CA SER A 28 11.53 8.50 -3.47
C SER A 28 10.50 9.49 -2.92
N ALA A 29 9.91 10.32 -3.79
CA ALA A 29 8.64 10.95 -3.49
C ALA A 29 7.64 9.79 -3.58
N ALA A 30 7.47 9.07 -2.47
CA ALA A 30 6.38 8.13 -2.28
C ALA A 30 5.15 8.81 -2.88
N ALA A 31 4.65 8.30 -4.01
CA ALA A 31 3.61 8.98 -4.75
C ALA A 31 2.45 9.20 -3.77
N GLN A 32 2.17 10.45 -3.41
CA GLN A 32 1.11 10.74 -2.46
C GLN A 32 -0.20 10.17 -3.03
N GLY A 33 -0.76 9.18 -2.32
CA GLY A 33 -2.07 8.64 -2.66
C GLY A 33 -3.09 9.76 -2.84
N ARG A 34 -4.04 9.54 -3.74
CA ARG A 34 -5.00 10.55 -4.18
C ARG A 34 -6.41 9.96 -4.19
N LEU A 35 -7.38 10.78 -3.80
CA LEU A 35 -8.79 10.39 -3.81
C LEU A 35 -9.58 11.37 -4.68
N ASP A 36 -10.11 10.86 -5.79
CA ASP A 36 -10.96 11.63 -6.69
C ASP A 36 -12.43 11.36 -6.42
N ARG A 37 -13.27 12.32 -6.81
CA ARG A 37 -14.70 12.10 -6.98
C ARG A 37 -15.07 12.24 -8.44
N ILE A 38 -15.46 11.14 -9.08
CA ILE A 38 -15.83 11.10 -10.50
C ILE A 38 -17.25 10.53 -10.60
N ASN A 39 -18.18 11.31 -11.15
CA ASN A 39 -19.59 10.93 -11.32
C ASN A 39 -20.26 10.39 -10.03
N GLY A 40 -19.92 10.98 -8.88
CA GLY A 40 -20.43 10.56 -7.57
C GLY A 40 -19.66 9.41 -6.90
N TYR A 41 -18.79 8.71 -7.62
CA TYR A 41 -17.95 7.64 -7.09
C TYR A 41 -16.63 8.18 -6.55
N LEU A 42 -16.13 7.52 -5.50
CA LEU A 42 -14.79 7.75 -4.99
C LEU A 42 -13.81 6.84 -5.73
N VAL A 43 -12.75 7.41 -6.30
CA VAL A 43 -11.69 6.66 -6.99
C VAL A 43 -10.39 6.88 -6.23
N LEU A 44 -9.92 5.84 -5.54
CA LEU A 44 -8.70 5.84 -4.76
C LEU A 44 -7.53 5.42 -5.64
N HIS A 45 -6.47 6.22 -5.64
CA HIS A 45 -5.18 5.91 -6.24
C HIS A 45 -4.15 5.76 -5.12
N VAL A 46 -3.49 4.61 -5.05
CA VAL A 46 -2.36 4.33 -4.15
C VAL A 46 -1.22 3.73 -4.93
N ALA A 47 0.01 3.94 -4.48
CA ALA A 47 1.20 3.35 -5.07
C ALA A 47 2.35 3.29 -4.07
N GLY A 48 3.33 2.44 -4.34
CA GLY A 48 4.52 2.24 -3.51
C GLY A 48 4.59 0.81 -2.99
N THR A 49 5.29 0.64 -1.87
CA THR A 49 5.34 -0.61 -1.11
C THR A 49 3.95 -0.97 -0.53
N PRO A 50 3.71 -2.23 -0.15
CA PRO A 50 2.44 -2.61 0.47
C PRO A 50 2.10 -1.77 1.71
N THR A 51 3.09 -1.52 2.57
CA THR A 51 2.94 -0.61 3.73
C THR A 51 2.50 0.79 3.30
N GLU A 52 3.17 1.40 2.32
CA GLU A 52 2.81 2.75 1.84
C GLU A 52 1.41 2.80 1.22
N MET A 53 1.02 1.78 0.45
CA MET A 53 -0.32 1.68 -0.11
C MET A 53 -1.39 1.58 0.97
N GLY A 54 -1.16 0.75 2.00
CA GLY A 54 -2.04 0.60 3.14
C GLY A 54 -2.20 1.91 3.93
N GLU A 55 -1.10 2.61 4.20
CA GLU A 55 -1.13 3.91 4.87
C GLU A 55 -1.91 4.97 4.07
N GLN A 56 -1.68 5.04 2.76
CA GLN A 56 -2.39 5.97 1.88
C GLN A 56 -3.89 5.67 1.85
N HIS A 57 -4.26 4.41 1.67
CA HIS A 57 -5.66 3.97 1.66
C HIS A 57 -6.34 4.32 2.98
N GLY A 58 -5.75 3.90 4.10
CA GLY A 58 -6.34 4.10 5.42
C GLY A 58 -6.49 5.56 5.77
N ARG A 59 -5.56 6.42 5.37
CA ARG A 59 -5.66 7.87 5.58
C ARG A 59 -6.76 8.51 4.72
N LEU A 60 -6.84 8.15 3.44
CA LEU A 60 -7.74 8.81 2.48
C LEU A 60 -9.20 8.35 2.58
N LEU A 61 -9.43 7.09 2.97
CA LEU A 61 -10.76 6.49 3.10
C LEU A 61 -11.08 6.04 4.53
N ARG A 62 -10.43 6.61 5.56
CA ARG A 62 -10.68 6.26 6.97
C ARG A 62 -12.18 6.13 7.29
N PRO A 63 -13.05 7.12 7.00
CA PRO A 63 -14.47 7.02 7.36
C PRO A 63 -15.18 5.85 6.67
N GLN A 64 -14.82 5.55 5.42
CA GLN A 64 -15.42 4.49 4.62
C GLN A 64 -14.96 3.11 5.10
N VAL A 65 -13.67 2.96 5.43
CA VAL A 65 -13.11 1.73 6.01
C VAL A 65 -13.77 1.43 7.36
N GLN A 66 -13.86 2.44 8.24
CA GLN A 66 -14.51 2.30 9.55
C GLN A 66 -15.98 1.89 9.41
N ARG A 67 -16.72 2.53 8.49
CA ARG A 67 -18.12 2.16 8.22
C ARG A 67 -18.23 0.74 7.69
N MET A 68 -17.41 0.35 6.71
CA MET A 68 -17.41 -0.99 6.13
C MET A 68 -17.13 -2.05 7.19
N VAL A 69 -16.13 -1.87 8.04
CA VAL A 69 -15.85 -2.78 9.18
C VAL A 69 -17.03 -2.84 10.13
N GLN A 70 -17.58 -1.68 10.50
CA GLN A 70 -18.71 -1.60 11.43
C GLN A 70 -19.95 -2.34 10.91
N ASP A 71 -20.27 -2.17 9.63
CA ASP A 71 -21.49 -2.71 9.02
C ASP A 71 -21.34 -4.17 8.62
N LEU A 72 -20.20 -4.56 8.04
CA LEU A 72 -19.97 -5.92 7.55
C LEU A 72 -19.54 -6.88 8.67
N ILE A 73 -18.61 -6.45 9.52
CA ILE A 73 -17.97 -7.33 10.50
C ILE A 73 -18.66 -7.24 11.85
N VAL A 74 -18.80 -6.04 12.41
CA VAL A 74 -19.29 -5.90 13.79
C VAL A 74 -20.80 -6.06 13.87
N ARG A 75 -21.57 -5.44 12.95
CA ARG A 75 -23.05 -5.53 12.93
C ARG A 75 -23.58 -6.59 11.98
N GLY A 76 -22.75 -7.05 11.04
CA GLY A 76 -23.08 -8.10 10.09
C GLY A 76 -22.71 -9.47 10.64
N GLU A 77 -21.54 -9.98 10.29
CA GLU A 77 -21.13 -11.36 10.61
C GLU A 77 -20.93 -11.62 12.11
N GLY A 78 -20.41 -10.64 12.82
CA GLY A 78 -20.13 -10.66 14.26
C GLY A 78 -21.21 -10.00 15.10
N TRP A 79 -22.46 -10.01 14.65
CA TRP A 79 -23.61 -9.38 15.31
C TRP A 79 -23.87 -9.84 16.76
N THR A 80 -23.33 -11.00 17.16
CA THR A 80 -23.24 -11.43 18.57
C THR A 80 -21.78 -11.66 18.96
N GLU A 81 -21.50 -11.65 20.27
CA GLU A 81 -20.15 -11.90 20.78
C GLU A 81 -19.61 -13.28 20.35
N ASP A 82 -20.45 -14.32 20.40
CA ASP A 82 -20.05 -15.67 19.98
C ASP A 82 -19.82 -15.75 18.47
N ALA A 83 -20.66 -15.09 17.67
CA ALA A 83 -20.47 -15.02 16.22
C ALA A 83 -19.17 -14.29 15.87
N TYR A 84 -18.88 -13.18 16.55
CA TYR A 84 -17.64 -12.43 16.38
C TYR A 84 -16.42 -13.26 16.78
N LYS A 85 -16.46 -13.96 17.92
CA LYS A 85 -15.36 -14.86 18.35
C LYS A 85 -15.09 -15.95 17.31
N ALA A 86 -16.15 -16.62 16.84
CA ALA A 86 -16.02 -17.67 15.82
C ALA A 86 -15.47 -17.10 14.50
N LEU A 87 -15.94 -15.93 14.08
CA LEU A 87 -15.45 -15.23 12.90
C LEU A 87 -13.94 -14.98 12.99
N ILE A 88 -13.49 -14.33 14.07
CA ILE A 88 -12.07 -13.99 14.25
C ILE A 88 -11.19 -15.24 14.39
N GLN A 89 -11.70 -16.30 15.02
CA GLN A 89 -10.99 -17.57 15.09
C GLN A 89 -10.75 -18.16 13.69
N GLY A 90 -11.79 -18.19 12.86
CA GLY A 90 -11.67 -18.63 11.45
C GLY A 90 -10.73 -17.74 10.65
N THR A 91 -10.80 -16.42 10.83
CA THR A 91 -9.90 -15.44 10.22
C THR A 91 -8.44 -15.77 10.49
N ARG A 92 -8.06 -16.00 11.75
CA ARG A 92 -6.66 -16.31 12.13
C ARG A 92 -6.16 -17.63 11.56
N VAL A 93 -7.03 -18.63 11.40
CA VAL A 93 -6.68 -19.89 10.74
C VAL A 93 -6.37 -19.65 9.26
N MET A 94 -7.15 -18.79 8.60
CA MET A 94 -7.03 -18.50 7.18
C MET A 94 -5.94 -17.49 6.84
N GLU A 95 -5.63 -16.55 7.73
CA GLU A 95 -4.69 -15.45 7.53
C GLU A 95 -3.33 -15.91 6.98
N LYS A 96 -2.82 -17.05 7.47
CA LYS A 96 -1.53 -17.61 7.03
C LYS A 96 -1.46 -17.94 5.54
N HIS A 97 -2.61 -18.06 4.87
CA HIS A 97 -2.70 -18.31 3.43
C HIS A 97 -2.65 -17.03 2.60
N LEU A 98 -2.76 -15.85 3.24
CA LEU A 98 -2.54 -14.58 2.57
C LEU A 98 -1.02 -14.37 2.34
N PRO A 99 -0.61 -13.99 1.11
CA PRO A 99 0.74 -13.52 0.83
C PRO A 99 1.20 -12.45 1.83
N SER A 100 2.50 -12.44 2.15
CA SER A 100 3.10 -11.47 3.09
C SER A 100 2.76 -10.04 2.74
N ASP A 101 2.86 -9.70 1.46
CA ASP A 101 2.68 -8.33 0.97
C ASP A 101 1.25 -7.84 1.24
N PHE A 102 0.23 -8.69 1.10
CA PHE A 102 -1.15 -8.33 1.46
C PHE A 102 -1.32 -8.16 2.96
N ARG A 103 -0.66 -9.00 3.77
CA ARG A 103 -0.72 -8.85 5.24
C ARG A 103 -0.08 -7.53 5.68
N GLU A 104 1.04 -7.13 5.08
CA GLU A 104 1.70 -5.86 5.32
C GLU A 104 0.80 -4.67 4.96
N GLU A 105 0.17 -4.69 3.77
CA GLU A 105 -0.77 -3.65 3.35
C GLU A 105 -1.97 -3.54 4.30
N LEU A 106 -2.58 -4.67 4.68
CA LEU A 106 -3.73 -4.70 5.60
C LEU A 106 -3.36 -4.21 7.02
N GLN A 107 -2.15 -4.50 7.50
CA GLN A 107 -1.66 -3.99 8.78
C GLN A 107 -1.52 -2.46 8.76
N ALA A 108 -0.88 -1.93 7.72
CA ALA A 108 -0.71 -0.50 7.52
C ALA A 108 -2.06 0.23 7.37
N LEU A 109 -2.97 -0.36 6.59
CA LEU A 109 -4.34 0.11 6.39
C LEU A 109 -5.13 0.15 7.70
N ALA A 110 -5.11 -0.95 8.48
CA ALA A 110 -5.82 -1.02 9.76
C ALA A 110 -5.34 0.06 10.73
N LYS A 111 -4.02 0.26 10.84
CA LYS A 111 -3.41 1.31 11.65
C LYS A 111 -3.83 2.72 11.17
N ALA A 112 -3.76 2.99 9.87
CA ALA A 112 -4.07 4.30 9.31
C ALA A 112 -5.57 4.64 9.34
N ALA A 113 -6.45 3.63 9.24
CA ALA A 113 -7.90 3.76 9.34
C ALA A 113 -8.43 3.65 10.78
N ASP A 114 -7.58 3.32 11.75
CA ASP A 114 -7.96 3.14 13.16
C ASP A 114 -9.07 2.10 13.34
N VAL A 115 -8.80 0.90 12.83
CA VAL A 115 -9.64 -0.30 12.98
C VAL A 115 -8.77 -1.48 13.41
N LYS A 116 -9.38 -2.55 13.92
CA LYS A 116 -8.63 -3.76 14.28
C LYS A 116 -8.16 -4.47 13.02
N TYR A 117 -6.91 -4.93 13.04
CA TYR A 117 -6.34 -5.72 11.95
C TYR A 117 -7.18 -6.95 11.62
N ASP A 118 -7.53 -7.75 12.63
CA ASP A 118 -8.30 -8.98 12.45
C ASP A 118 -9.69 -8.73 11.81
N ASP A 119 -10.33 -7.59 12.10
CA ASP A 119 -11.61 -7.23 11.46
C ASP A 119 -11.42 -6.96 9.97
N LEU A 120 -10.31 -6.31 9.60
CA LEU A 120 -9.99 -5.99 8.22
C LEU A 120 -9.61 -7.24 7.42
N VAL A 121 -8.85 -8.16 8.04
CA VAL A 121 -8.54 -9.48 7.46
C VAL A 121 -9.82 -10.31 7.31
N ALA A 122 -10.72 -10.29 8.30
CA ALA A 122 -12.01 -10.97 8.22
C ALA A 122 -12.85 -10.46 7.05
N ALA A 123 -12.79 -9.16 6.73
CA ALA A 123 -13.46 -8.59 5.56
C ALA A 123 -12.87 -9.07 4.22
N GLN A 124 -11.56 -9.32 4.15
CA GLN A 124 -10.91 -9.87 2.94
C GLN A 124 -11.22 -11.36 2.74
N LEU A 125 -11.39 -12.08 3.83
CA LEU A 125 -11.65 -13.52 3.85
C LEU A 125 -13.15 -13.84 4.05
N PHE A 126 -13.99 -12.82 3.90
CA PHE A 126 -15.43 -12.87 4.14
C PHE A 126 -16.06 -13.97 3.27
N GLY A 127 -16.63 -14.98 3.92
CA GLY A 127 -17.20 -16.16 3.27
C GLY A 127 -16.40 -17.45 3.46
N ASP A 128 -15.08 -17.37 3.62
CA ASP A 128 -14.22 -18.55 3.77
C ASP A 128 -13.86 -18.87 5.22
N VAL A 129 -13.83 -17.85 6.08
CA VAL A 129 -13.56 -17.98 7.52
C VAL A 129 -14.46 -18.98 8.24
N ARG A 130 -15.72 -19.13 7.81
CA ARG A 130 -16.66 -20.13 8.38
C ARG A 130 -16.28 -21.57 8.03
N ARG A 131 -15.52 -21.80 6.95
CA ARG A 131 -15.03 -23.13 6.54
C ARG A 131 -13.72 -23.52 7.23
N ALA A 132 -13.07 -22.57 7.89
CA ALA A 132 -11.80 -22.78 8.56
C ALA A 132 -11.93 -23.47 9.93
N LEU A 133 -13.12 -23.40 10.52
CA LEU A 133 -13.43 -24.09 11.78
C LEU A 133 -13.88 -25.53 11.49
N PRO A 134 -13.45 -26.51 12.30
CA PRO A 134 -13.95 -27.87 12.18
C PRO A 134 -15.47 -27.88 12.32
N ALA A 135 -16.14 -28.73 11.54
CA ALA A 135 -17.57 -28.94 11.68
C ALA A 135 -17.89 -29.29 13.15
N PRO A 136 -18.99 -28.79 13.72
CA PRO A 136 -19.40 -29.20 15.05
C PRO A 136 -19.50 -30.73 15.06
N ALA A 137 -19.04 -31.33 16.17
CA ALA A 137 -19.18 -32.77 16.36
C ALA A 137 -20.68 -33.14 16.21
N PRO A 138 -21.00 -34.27 15.57
CA PRO A 138 -22.38 -34.72 15.49
C PRO A 138 -22.98 -34.82 16.89
N ALA A 139 -24.24 -34.40 17.02
CA ALA A 139 -25.01 -34.47 18.26
C ALA A 139 -25.24 -35.92 18.72
#